data_AF-A0A2K2VLB3-F1
#
_entry.id   AF-A0A2K2VLB3-F1
#
_cell.length_a   1.000
_cell.length_b   1.000
_cell.length_c   1.000
_cell.angle_alpha   90.00
_cell.angle_beta   90.00
_cell.angle_gamma   90.00
#
_symmetry.space_group_name_H-M   'P 1'
#
loop_
_entity.id
_entity.type
_entity.pdbx_description
1 polymer ?
#
loop_
_entity_poly.entity_id
_entity_poly.type
_entity_poly.pdbx_seq_one_letter_code
_entity_poly.pdbx_strand_id
1 'polypeptide(L)' 'MALFNQAQKEQFDENLEFMELVKRQNKFNHKQMATLTEYSEEAVRSWFAKEGSSKFRRVPSRAVSIAKMKLSDSGKLI' A
#
# COMPACT_ATOMS: atom_id res chain seq x y z
N MET A 1 -19.75 16.74 -11.91
CA MET A 1 -18.63 15.77 -12.06
C MET A 1 -17.50 16.02 -11.04
N ALA A 2 -17.77 16.50 -9.81
CA ALA A 2 -16.72 16.79 -8.81
C ALA A 2 -16.56 15.69 -7.74
N LEU A 3 -17.62 14.90 -7.47
CA LEU A 3 -17.64 13.90 -6.40
C LEU A 3 -16.73 12.68 -6.67
N PHE A 4 -16.56 12.29 -7.94
CA PHE A 4 -15.71 11.15 -8.31
C PHE A 4 -14.21 11.42 -8.05
N ASN A 5 -13.75 12.66 -8.18
CA ASN A 5 -12.34 13.00 -7.95
C ASN A 5 -11.98 13.08 -6.47
N GLN A 6 -12.94 13.44 -5.62
CA GLN A 6 -12.71 13.54 -4.17
C GLN A 6 -12.63 12.16 -3.53
N ALA A 7 -13.55 11.26 -3.86
CA ALA A 7 -13.53 9.87 -3.38
C ALA A 7 -12.26 9.11 -3.81
N GLN A 8 -11.74 9.36 -5.02
CA GLN A 8 -10.48 8.74 -5.47
C GLN A 8 -9.23 9.32 -4.81
N LYS A 9 -9.30 10.53 -4.25
CA LYS A 9 -8.21 11.15 -3.51
C LYS A 9 -8.19 10.66 -2.07
N GLU A 10 -9.35 10.65 -1.40
CA GLU A 10 -9.50 10.14 -0.03
C GLU A 10 -9.13 8.65 0.06
N GLN A 11 -9.62 7.81 -0.86
CA GLN A 11 -9.27 6.39 -0.90
C GLN A 11 -7.78 6.13 -1.22
N PHE A 12 -7.13 7.06 -1.90
CA PHE A 12 -5.71 6.96 -2.22
C PHE A 12 -4.85 7.18 -0.97
N ASP A 13 -5.20 8.18 -0.16
CA ASP A 13 -4.51 8.48 1.10
C ASP A 13 -4.66 7.28 2.06
N GLU A 14 -5.86 6.70 2.18
CA GLU A 14 -6.12 5.53 3.03
C GLU A 14 -5.28 4.29 2.66
N ASN A 15 -5.14 3.99 1.36
CA ASN A 15 -4.40 2.82 0.91
C ASN A 15 -2.90 2.95 1.19
N LEU A 16 -2.33 4.15 1.00
CA LEU A 16 -0.93 4.42 1.31
C LEU A 16 -0.70 4.37 2.83
N GLU A 17 -1.54 5.03 3.61
CA GLU A 17 -1.48 5.03 5.08
C GLU A 17 -1.51 3.62 5.65
N PHE A 18 -2.42 2.77 5.18
CA PHE A 18 -2.48 1.37 5.61
C PHE A 18 -1.16 0.63 5.34
N MET A 19 -0.60 0.81 4.14
CA MET A 19 0.65 0.14 3.76
C MET A 19 1.86 0.66 4.54
N GLU A 20 1.88 1.96 4.88
CA GLU A 20 2.89 2.54 5.77
C GLU A 20 2.79 2.00 7.19
N LEU A 21 1.56 1.88 7.72
CA LEU A 21 1.31 1.30 9.04
C LEU A 21 1.82 -0.14 9.11
N VAL A 22 1.45 -0.97 8.14
CA VAL A 22 1.89 -2.37 8.03
C VAL A 22 3.41 -2.46 7.99
N LYS A 23 4.04 -1.65 7.13
CA LYS A 23 5.50 -1.61 6.98
C LYS A 23 6.19 -1.25 8.29
N ARG A 24 5.70 -0.22 8.99
CA ARG A 24 6.27 0.26 10.25
C ARG A 24 6.11 -0.74 11.40
N GLN A 25 4.90 -1.27 11.60
CA GLN A 25 4.61 -2.19 12.71
C GLN A 25 5.37 -3.51 12.55
N ASN A 26 5.44 -4.04 11.33
CA ASN A 26 6.11 -5.31 11.06
C ASN A 26 7.61 -5.13 10.73
N LYS A 27 8.12 -3.90 10.73
CA LYS A 27 9.48 -3.53 10.30
C LYS A 27 9.85 -4.11 8.93
N PHE A 28 8.89 -4.14 8.01
CA PHE A 28 9.09 -4.72 6.69
C PHE A 28 9.94 -3.81 5.79
N ASN A 29 10.88 -4.42 5.06
CA ASN A 29 11.54 -3.78 3.93
C ASN A 29 10.69 -3.90 2.66
N HIS A 30 11.09 -3.22 1.57
CA HIS A 30 10.33 -3.26 0.31
C HIS A 30 10.18 -4.66 -0.27
N LYS A 31 11.18 -5.54 -0.08
CA LYS A 31 11.13 -6.93 -0.53
C LYS A 31 10.08 -7.74 0.25
N GLN A 32 9.99 -7.56 1.57
CA GLN A 32 8.97 -8.21 2.40
C GLN A 32 7.57 -7.70 2.09
N MET A 33 7.43 -6.39 1.85
CA MET A 33 6.16 -5.80 1.40
C MET A 33 5.75 -6.34 0.01
N ALA A 34 6.70 -6.57 -0.88
CA ALA A 34 6.46 -7.21 -2.18
C ALA A 34 5.95 -8.65 -2.01
N THR A 35 6.59 -9.45 -1.15
CA THR A 35 6.10 -10.81 -0.82
C THR A 35 4.70 -10.78 -0.20
N LEU A 36 4.43 -9.83 0.70
CA LEU A 36 3.13 -9.69 1.35
C LEU A 36 2.05 -9.37 0.33
N THR A 37 2.30 -8.45 -0.60
CA THR A 37 1.29 -7.94 -1.52
C THR A 37 1.20 -8.69 -2.85
N GLU A 38 2.18 -9.55 -3.14
CA GLU A 38 2.35 -10.24 -4.44
C GLU A 38 2.67 -9.29 -5.61
N TYR A 39 3.23 -8.12 -5.30
CA TYR A 39 3.73 -7.17 -6.29
C TYR A 39 5.26 -7.25 -6.39
N SER A 40 5.81 -6.68 -7.45
CA SER A 40 7.26 -6.52 -7.58
C SER A 40 7.79 -5.51 -6.56
N GLU A 41 9.05 -5.69 -6.14
CA GLU A 41 9.71 -4.72 -5.25
C GLU A 41 9.77 -3.31 -5.87
N GLU A 42 9.87 -3.22 -7.20
CA GLU A 42 9.82 -1.95 -7.92
C GLU A 42 8.47 -1.25 -7.75
N ALA A 43 7.36 -1.97 -7.92
CA ALA A 43 6.02 -1.41 -7.72
C ALA A 43 5.85 -0.90 -6.28
N VAL A 44 6.32 -1.68 -5.30
CA VAL A 44 6.30 -1.29 -3.88
C VAL A 44 7.14 -0.03 -3.63
N ARG A 45 8.34 0.07 -4.21
CA ARG A 45 9.19 1.27 -4.10
C ARG A 45 8.50 2.50 -4.68
N SER A 46 7.77 2.34 -5.78
CA SER A 46 6.98 3.42 -6.39
C SER A 46 5.82 3.90 -5.52
N TRP A 47 5.26 3.06 -4.66
CA TRP A 47 4.21 3.45 -3.72
C TRP A 47 4.72 4.37 -2.61
N PHE A 48 5.95 4.15 -2.15
CA PHE A 48 6.59 4.95 -1.10
C PHE A 48 7.51 6.05 -1.65
N ALA A 49 7.45 6.32 -2.96
CA ALA A 49 8.16 7.45 -3.53
C ALA A 49 7.53 8.77 -3.08
N LYS A 50 8.30 9.86 -3.10
CA LYS A 50 7.78 11.19 -2.77
C LYS A 50 6.63 11.57 -3.70
N GLU A 51 5.54 12.09 -3.14
CA GLU A 51 4.41 12.60 -3.90
C GLU A 51 4.89 13.69 -4.89
N GLY A 52 4.43 13.61 -6.14
CA GLY A 52 4.89 14.47 -7.24
C GLY A 52 6.15 13.97 -7.98
N SER A 53 6.79 12.88 -7.53
CA SER A 53 7.86 12.21 -8.29
C SER A 53 7.29 11.51 -9.53
N SER A 54 8.04 11.53 -10.64
CA SER A 54 7.69 10.76 -11.85
C SER A 54 7.62 9.24 -11.60
N LYS A 55 8.28 8.77 -10.55
CA LYS A 55 8.29 7.37 -10.11
C LYS A 55 7.15 7.04 -9.15
N PHE A 56 6.41 8.03 -8.66
CA PHE A 56 5.29 7.82 -7.76
C PHE A 56 4.16 7.07 -8.45
N ARG A 57 3.64 6.04 -7.78
CA ARG A 57 2.47 5.28 -8.23
C ARG A 57 1.54 5.08 -7.05
N ARG A 58 0.23 5.15 -7.32
CA ARG A 58 -0.77 4.88 -6.29
C ARG A 58 -0.72 3.42 -5.87
N VAL A 59 -0.99 3.17 -4.59
CA VAL A 59 -1.20 1.81 -4.07
C VAL A 59 -2.50 1.25 -4.65
N PRO A 60 -2.47 0.12 -5.36
CA PRO A 60 -3.69 -0.53 -5.85
C PRO A 60 -4.50 -1.08 -4.67
N SER A 61 -5.83 -0.94 -4.73
CA SER A 61 -6.74 -1.53 -3.72
C SER A 61 -6.51 -3.03 -3.53
N ARG A 62 -6.19 -3.74 -4.62
CA ARG A 62 -5.87 -5.17 -4.59
C ARG A 62 -4.65 -5.50 -3.72
N ALA A 63 -3.62 -4.66 -3.72
CA ALA A 63 -2.44 -4.85 -2.88
C ALA A 63 -2.80 -4.78 -1.39
N VAL A 64 -3.67 -3.83 -1.02
CA VAL A 64 -4.20 -3.68 0.33
C VAL A 64 -5.05 -4.89 0.73
N SER A 65 -5.93 -5.38 -0.16
CA SER A 65 -6.75 -6.57 0.12
C SER A 65 -5.89 -7.81 0.38
N ILE A 66 -4.84 -8.05 -0.43
CA ILE A 66 -3.93 -9.18 -0.23
C ILE A 66 -3.18 -9.04 1.09
N ALA A 67 -2.67 -7.84 1.39
CA ALA A 67 -1.97 -7.57 2.64
C ALA A 67 -2.87 -7.82 3.86
N LYS A 68 -4.11 -7.30 3.85
CA LYS A 68 -5.10 -7.54 4.92
C LYS A 68 -5.35 -9.04 5.12
N MET A 69 -5.61 -9.77 4.04
CA MET A 69 -5.85 -11.22 4.08
C MET A 69 -4.68 -11.99 4.71
N LYS A 70 -3.45 -11.75 4.26
CA LYS A 70 -2.27 -12.46 4.78
C LYS A 70 -1.91 -12.07 6.22
N LEU A 71 -2.16 -10.83 6.63
CA LEU A 71 -1.95 -10.39 8.02
C LEU A 71 -2.98 -11.06 8.95
N SER A 72 -4.23 -11.17 8.51
CA SER A 72 -5.26 -11.92 9.24
C SER A 72 -4.90 -13.41 9.37
N ASP A 73 -4.46 -14.05 8.28
CA ASP A 73 -4.10 -15.48 8.28
C ASP A 73 -2.85 -15.79 9.13
N SER A 74 -1.92 -14.83 9.24
CA SER A 74 -0.68 -15.02 10.03
C SER A 74 -0.84 -14.77 11.53
N GLY A 75 -2.05 -14.46 12.00
CA GLY A 75 -2.32 -14.13 13.42
C GLY A 75 -1.65 -12.83 13.89
N LYS A 76 -1.03 -12.08 12.97
CA LYS A 76 -0.46 -10.75 13.20
C LYS A 76 -1.57 -9.72 13.01
N LEU A 77 -2.52 -9.72 13.93
CA LEU A 77 -3.49 -8.63 14.02
C LEU A 77 -2.78 -7.37 14.53
N ILE A 78 -2.88 -6.34 13.69
CA ILE A 78 -2.54 -4.93 13.90
C ILE A 78 -3.18 -4.41 15.18
#